data_AF-A0A5K1BXB7-F1
#
_entry.id   AF-A0A5K1BXB7-F1
#
_cell.length_a   1.000
_cell.length_b   1.000
_cell.length_c   1.000
_cell.angle_alpha   90.00
_cell.angle_beta   90.00
_cell.angle_gamma   90.00
#
_symmetry.space_group_name_H-M   'P 1'
#
loop_
_entity.id
_entity.type
_entity.pdbx_description
1 polymer ?
#
loop_
_entity_poly.entity_id
_entity_poly.type
_entity_poly.pdbx_seq_one_letter_code
_entity_poly.pdbx_strand_id
1 'polypeptide(L)'
;NYIRDAPFDPLRWLAPGQRISRPVPCKCGVNSREVPLTHPADVESGAIKIGVTCELGHRWLCSKTISDCLEALIGAYYISGGLEAACLFMRWVGIDCEHDQALVDEAIRKTSRLTYAIEDKDIDSLESKLGYKFLNRGLLLEAITHASQQEAGLGCCYQ
;
A
#
# COMPACT_ATOMS: atom_id res chain seq x y z
N ASN A 1 -15.14 8.80 -8.09
CA ASN A 1 -14.16 9.90 -8.01
C ASN A 1 -12.93 9.50 -8.80
N TYR A 2 -12.58 10.23 -9.86
CA TYR A 2 -11.30 10.04 -10.54
C TYR A 2 -10.22 10.75 -9.72
N ILE A 3 -9.05 10.13 -9.53
CA ILE A 3 -7.92 10.78 -8.87
C ILE A 3 -7.46 11.92 -9.78
N ARG A 4 -7.67 13.16 -9.31
CA ARG A 4 -7.21 14.38 -9.98
C ARG A 4 -6.27 15.10 -9.03
N ASP A 5 -5.07 15.37 -9.51
CA ASP A 5 -4.04 16.14 -8.82
C ASP A 5 -4.15 17.65 -9.08
N ALA A 6 -5.06 18.07 -9.97
CA ALA A 6 -5.39 19.47 -10.22
C ALA A 6 -6.83 19.64 -10.75
N PRO A 7 -7.46 20.82 -10.55
CA PRO A 7 -8.71 21.15 -11.22
C PRO A 7 -8.53 21.19 -12.74
N PHE A 8 -9.59 20.86 -13.48
CA PHE A 8 -9.61 21.01 -14.93
C PHE A 8 -9.52 22.50 -15.28
N ASP A 9 -8.55 22.87 -16.13
CA ASP A 9 -8.39 24.23 -16.65
C ASP A 9 -8.76 24.26 -18.15
N PRO A 10 -9.96 24.78 -18.51
CA PRO A 10 -10.40 24.85 -19.89
C PRO A 10 -9.49 25.70 -20.79
N LEU A 11 -8.75 26.66 -20.23
CA LEU A 11 -7.85 27.53 -21.00
C LEU A 11 -6.59 26.79 -21.47
N ARG A 12 -6.31 25.64 -20.85
CA ARG A 12 -5.14 24.81 -21.12
C ARG A 12 -5.50 23.50 -21.80
N TRP A 13 -6.79 23.17 -21.87
CA TRP A 13 -7.26 22.05 -22.66
C TRP A 13 -7.21 22.40 -24.14
N LEU A 14 -6.65 21.51 -24.95
CA LEU A 14 -6.59 21.65 -26.39
C LEU A 14 -7.02 20.35 -27.05
N ALA A 15 -7.76 20.48 -28.15
CA ALA A 15 -7.96 19.37 -29.06
C ALA A 15 -6.63 19.05 -29.79
N PRO A 16 -6.43 17.80 -30.24
CA PRO A 16 -5.27 17.44 -31.05
C PRO A 16 -5.09 18.39 -32.24
N GLY A 17 -3.87 18.92 -32.41
CA GLY A 17 -3.51 19.83 -33.52
C GLY A 17 -3.70 21.34 -33.25
N GLN A 18 -4.20 21.74 -32.09
CA GLN A 18 -4.36 23.16 -31.73
C GLN A 18 -3.14 23.72 -30.98
N ARG A 19 -2.94 25.05 -31.06
CA ARG A 19 -1.87 25.77 -30.34
C ARG A 19 -2.36 26.29 -28.99
N ILE A 20 -1.49 26.25 -27.98
CA ILE A 20 -1.78 26.71 -26.62
C ILE A 20 -1.95 28.23 -26.61
N SER A 21 -3.08 28.72 -26.10
CA SER A 21 -3.36 30.16 -25.96
C SER A 21 -2.63 30.80 -24.78
N ARG A 22 -2.36 30.03 -23.71
CA ARG A 22 -1.63 30.44 -22.50
C ARG A 22 -0.45 29.51 -22.20
N PRO A 23 0.71 29.71 -22.87
CA PRO A 23 1.92 28.93 -22.63
C PRO A 23 2.37 28.97 -21.16
N VAL A 24 2.81 27.83 -20.63
CA VAL A 24 3.53 27.72 -19.34
C VAL A 24 4.94 27.24 -19.67
N PRO A 25 5.91 28.17 -19.80
CA PRO A 25 7.27 27.82 -20.17
C PRO A 25 7.86 26.80 -19.19
N CYS A 26 8.54 25.75 -19.69
CA CYS A 26 9.27 24.86 -18.78
C CYS A 26 10.39 25.68 -18.12
N LYS A 27 10.31 25.78 -16.79
CA LYS A 27 11.39 26.21 -15.91
C LYS A 27 11.88 25.04 -15.05
N CYS A 28 11.65 23.83 -15.55
CA CYS A 28 11.75 22.59 -14.81
C CYS A 28 13.18 22.04 -14.77
N GLY A 29 14.10 22.57 -15.61
CA GLY A 29 15.48 22.10 -15.70
C GLY A 29 15.63 20.71 -16.31
N VAL A 30 14.53 20.06 -16.69
CA VAL A 30 14.51 18.72 -17.28
C VAL A 30 14.44 18.86 -18.80
N ASN A 31 15.54 18.55 -19.48
CA ASN A 31 15.64 18.52 -20.94
C ASN A 31 15.48 17.11 -21.53
N SER A 32 15.45 16.07 -20.68
CA SER A 32 15.25 14.68 -21.06
C SER A 32 13.78 14.27 -20.95
N ARG A 33 13.33 13.37 -21.84
CA ARG A 33 12.07 12.64 -21.65
C ARG A 33 12.12 11.65 -20.49
N GLU A 34 13.32 11.33 -20.03
CA GLU A 34 13.57 10.44 -18.90
C GLU A 34 13.35 11.19 -17.59
N VAL A 35 12.64 10.55 -16.65
CA VAL A 35 12.47 11.04 -15.28
C VAL A 35 13.82 10.98 -14.58
N PRO A 36 14.36 12.09 -14.06
CA PRO A 36 15.60 12.07 -13.30
C PRO A 36 15.47 11.12 -12.10
N LEU A 37 16.39 10.15 -11.99
CA LEU A 37 16.41 9.20 -10.86
C LEU A 37 16.86 9.86 -9.55
N THR A 38 17.53 11.00 -9.65
CA THR A 38 17.86 11.85 -8.51
C THR A 38 16.73 12.83 -8.26
N HIS A 39 16.28 12.94 -7.00
CA HIS A 39 15.50 14.10 -6.58
C HIS A 39 16.20 15.37 -7.06
N PRO A 40 15.48 16.39 -7.56
CA PRO A 40 16.09 17.63 -7.98
C PRO A 40 16.59 18.38 -6.72
N ALA A 41 17.72 17.95 -6.18
CA ALA A 41 18.49 18.70 -5.19
C ALA A 41 19.10 19.97 -5.83
N ASP A 42 19.10 20.05 -7.16
CA ASP A 42 19.73 21.12 -7.94
C ASP A 42 18.74 22.05 -8.66
N VAL A 43 17.44 21.95 -8.41
CA VAL A 43 16.50 23.00 -8.87
C VAL A 43 16.48 24.09 -7.81
N GLU A 44 17.31 25.12 -8.02
CA GLU A 44 17.40 26.32 -7.20
C GLU A 44 16.03 26.79 -6.68
N SER A 45 15.82 26.58 -5.37
CA SER A 45 14.99 27.36 -4.43
C SER A 45 13.79 28.16 -4.97
N GLY A 46 12.98 27.57 -5.85
CA GLY A 46 11.67 28.07 -6.25
C GLY A 46 10.57 27.13 -5.76
N ALA A 47 9.45 27.67 -5.28
CA ALA A 47 8.28 26.85 -4.92
C ALA A 47 7.83 26.00 -6.12
N ILE A 48 8.02 24.67 -6.06
CA ILE A 48 7.57 23.74 -7.10
C ILE A 48 6.05 23.74 -7.10
N LYS A 49 5.44 24.12 -8.23
CA LYS A 49 3.99 24.09 -8.41
C LYS A 49 3.54 22.68 -8.78
N ILE A 50 2.90 22.00 -7.84
CA ILE A 50 2.29 20.67 -8.03
C ILE A 50 1.01 20.82 -8.89
N GLY A 51 0.73 19.83 -9.73
CA GLY A 51 -0.51 19.80 -10.52
C GLY A 51 -0.52 20.74 -11.72
N VAL A 52 0.59 21.43 -12.02
CA VAL A 52 0.73 22.30 -13.20
C VAL A 52 1.70 21.65 -14.19
N THR A 53 1.18 21.25 -15.35
CA THR A 53 2.01 20.77 -16.47
C THR A 53 2.73 21.94 -17.16
N CYS A 54 3.96 21.78 -17.65
CA CYS A 54 4.59 22.76 -18.55
C CYS A 54 4.30 22.45 -20.03
N GLU A 55 4.72 23.31 -20.95
CA GLU A 55 4.56 23.10 -22.41
C GLU A 55 5.29 21.86 -22.96
N LEU A 56 6.36 21.42 -22.28
CA LEU A 56 7.07 20.20 -22.63
C LEU A 56 6.42 18.94 -22.02
N GLY A 57 5.29 19.07 -21.35
CA GLY A 57 4.55 17.96 -20.76
C GLY A 57 5.03 17.52 -19.38
N HIS A 58 6.06 18.15 -18.81
CA HIS A 58 6.51 17.83 -17.46
C HIS A 58 5.45 18.23 -16.43
N ARG A 59 5.18 17.32 -15.49
CA ARG A 59 4.19 17.48 -14.43
C ARG A 59 4.74 16.94 -13.13
N TRP A 60 4.77 17.78 -12.10
CA TRP A 60 5.15 17.36 -10.76
C TRP A 60 3.91 16.84 -10.02
N LEU A 61 4.01 15.63 -9.51
CA LEU A 61 3.00 14.97 -8.69
C LEU A 61 3.52 14.84 -7.26
N CYS A 62 2.63 14.91 -6.27
CA CYS A 62 3.01 14.54 -4.91
C CYS A 62 3.03 13.02 -4.77
N SER A 63 3.82 12.52 -3.81
CA SER A 63 3.89 11.10 -3.47
C SER A 63 2.51 10.51 -3.15
N LYS A 64 1.63 11.28 -2.50
CA LYS A 64 0.26 10.86 -2.19
C LYS A 64 -0.55 10.53 -3.43
N THR A 65 -0.52 11.35 -4.47
CA THR A 65 -1.24 11.06 -5.72
C THR A 65 -0.69 9.80 -6.38
N ILE A 66 0.63 9.58 -6.35
CA ILE A 66 1.24 8.36 -6.89
C ILE A 66 0.76 7.13 -6.09
N SER A 67 0.74 7.20 -4.76
CA SER A 67 0.19 6.15 -3.89
C SER A 67 -1.27 5.85 -4.22
N ASP A 68 -2.11 6.88 -4.30
CA ASP A 68 -3.54 6.72 -4.61
C ASP A 68 -3.75 6.03 -5.96
N CYS A 69 -2.97 6.39 -6.97
CA CYS A 69 -3.02 5.74 -8.27
C CYS A 69 -2.59 4.28 -8.21
N LEU A 70 -1.52 3.95 -7.48
CA LEU A 70 -1.07 2.58 -7.29
C LEU A 70 -2.12 1.75 -6.54
N GLU A 71 -2.70 2.27 -5.45
CA GLU A 71 -3.78 1.62 -4.69
C GLU A 71 -5.01 1.34 -5.57
N ALA A 72 -5.41 2.31 -6.39
CA ALA A 72 -6.52 2.14 -7.32
C ALA A 72 -6.23 1.05 -8.37
N LEU A 73 -4.99 0.99 -8.89
CA LEU A 73 -4.57 -0.06 -9.82
C LEU A 73 -4.53 -1.43 -9.16
N ILE A 74 -3.96 -1.55 -7.96
CA ILE A 74 -3.96 -2.78 -7.17
C ILE A 74 -5.40 -3.27 -6.97
N GLY A 75 -6.31 -2.37 -6.59
CA GLY A 75 -7.74 -2.66 -6.47
C GLY A 75 -8.39 -3.12 -7.79
N ALA A 76 -8.02 -2.52 -8.93
CA ALA A 76 -8.52 -2.93 -10.23
C ALA A 76 -8.04 -4.35 -10.62
N TYR A 77 -6.78 -4.68 -10.38
CA TYR A 77 -6.25 -6.03 -10.58
C TYR A 77 -6.89 -7.04 -9.63
N TYR A 78 -7.11 -6.65 -8.37
CA TYR A 78 -7.81 -7.49 -7.40
C TYR A 78 -9.25 -7.81 -7.83
N ILE A 79 -10.01 -6.81 -8.30
CA ILE A 79 -11.38 -7.02 -8.80
C ILE A 79 -11.38 -7.91 -10.05
N SER A 80 -10.37 -7.78 -10.91
CA SER A 80 -10.32 -8.50 -12.19
C SER A 80 -9.84 -9.94 -12.08
N GLY A 81 -8.89 -10.22 -11.17
CA GLY A 81 -8.21 -11.52 -11.09
C GLY A 81 -7.89 -12.00 -9.67
N GLY A 82 -8.49 -11.38 -8.65
CA GLY A 82 -8.30 -11.76 -7.25
C GLY A 82 -6.92 -11.40 -6.68
N LEU A 83 -6.59 -12.02 -5.54
CA LEU A 83 -5.36 -11.74 -4.80
C LEU A 83 -4.10 -12.02 -5.62
N GLU A 84 -4.09 -13.11 -6.39
CA GLU A 84 -2.94 -13.49 -7.23
C GLU A 84 -2.62 -12.43 -8.28
N ALA A 85 -3.63 -11.93 -8.99
CA ALA A 85 -3.45 -10.87 -9.98
C ALA A 85 -2.94 -9.56 -9.34
N ALA A 86 -3.46 -9.21 -8.15
CA ALA A 86 -3.00 -8.04 -7.40
C ALA A 86 -1.54 -8.19 -6.96
N CYS A 87 -1.15 -9.35 -6.43
CA CYS A 87 0.23 -9.65 -6.04
C CYS A 87 1.20 -9.64 -7.24
N LEU A 88 0.81 -10.22 -8.38
CA LEU A 88 1.62 -10.17 -9.60
C LEU A 88 1.83 -8.74 -10.09
N PHE A 89 0.79 -7.90 -10.04
CA PHE A 89 0.92 -6.48 -10.37
C PHE A 89 1.87 -5.75 -9.40
N MET A 90 1.72 -5.97 -8.08
CA MET A 90 2.62 -5.40 -7.07
C MET A 90 4.08 -5.80 -7.31
N ARG A 91 4.37 -7.07 -7.57
CA ARG A 91 5.72 -7.54 -7.93
C ARG A 91 6.23 -6.91 -9.22
N TRP A 92 5.37 -6.78 -10.23
CA TRP A 92 5.72 -6.16 -11.51
C TRP A 92 6.13 -4.68 -11.37
N VAL A 93 5.48 -3.92 -10.47
CA VAL A 93 5.87 -2.53 -10.16
C VAL A 93 7.04 -2.43 -9.17
N GLY A 94 7.58 -3.56 -8.69
CA GLY A 94 8.70 -3.60 -7.75
C GLY A 94 8.31 -3.45 -6.28
N ILE A 95 7.05 -3.67 -5.93
CA ILE A 95 6.60 -3.76 -4.54
C ILE A 95 6.68 -5.23 -4.11
N ASP A 96 7.49 -5.50 -3.09
CA ASP A 96 7.54 -6.83 -2.48
C ASP A 96 6.25 -7.08 -1.70
N CYS A 97 5.60 -8.19 -2.03
CA CYS A 97 4.37 -8.66 -1.41
C CYS A 97 4.42 -10.15 -1.12
N GLU A 98 5.62 -10.74 -1.12
CA GLU A 98 5.78 -12.15 -0.81
C GLU A 98 5.56 -12.39 0.69
N HIS A 99 4.90 -13.51 0.98
CA HIS A 99 4.76 -13.98 2.34
C HIS A 99 5.90 -14.95 2.64
N ASP A 100 6.70 -14.65 3.66
CA ASP A 100 7.72 -15.58 4.12
C ASP A 100 7.05 -16.79 4.78
N GLN A 101 6.98 -17.88 4.02
CA GLN A 101 6.43 -19.16 4.50
C GLN A 101 7.14 -19.63 5.77
N ALA A 102 8.42 -19.31 5.97
CA ALA A 102 9.14 -19.67 7.18
C ALA A 102 8.58 -18.95 8.41
N LEU A 103 8.10 -17.70 8.28
CA LEU A 103 7.44 -16.97 9.36
C LEU A 103 6.09 -17.59 9.71
N VAL A 104 5.34 -18.07 8.72
CA VAL A 104 4.07 -18.80 8.94
C VAL A 104 4.32 -20.08 9.70
N ASP A 105 5.27 -20.87 9.22
CA ASP A 105 5.58 -22.16 9.81
C ASP A 105 6.11 -21.96 11.23
N GLU A 106 6.92 -20.92 11.48
CA GLU A 106 7.37 -20.58 12.82
C GLU A 106 6.22 -20.16 13.73
N ALA A 107 5.29 -19.32 13.26
CA ALA A 107 4.12 -18.93 14.04
C ALA A 107 3.26 -20.15 14.43
N ILE A 108 3.06 -21.09 13.50
CA ILE A 108 2.35 -22.35 13.75
C ILE A 108 3.12 -23.23 14.75
N ARG A 109 4.45 -23.36 14.61
CA ARG A 109 5.30 -24.13 15.52
C ARG A 109 5.28 -23.56 16.94
N LYS A 110 5.42 -22.24 17.08
CA LYS A 110 5.42 -21.53 18.37
C LYS A 110 4.13 -21.79 19.14
N THR A 111 3.01 -21.71 18.43
CA THR A 111 1.67 -21.83 19.04
C THR A 111 1.22 -23.26 19.31
N SER A 112 1.80 -24.26 18.63
CA SER A 112 1.58 -25.68 18.93
C SER A 112 1.98 -26.08 20.36
N ARG A 113 2.86 -25.32 21.00
CA ARG A 113 3.24 -25.52 22.42
C ARG A 113 2.23 -24.93 23.41
N LEU A 114 1.49 -23.91 23.00
CA LEU A 114 0.53 -23.18 23.84
C LEU A 114 -0.82 -23.92 23.96
N THR A 115 -1.15 -24.76 22.99
CA THR A 115 -2.40 -25.53 22.95
C THR A 115 -2.65 -26.42 24.17
N TYR A 116 -1.60 -26.84 24.89
CA TYR A 116 -1.73 -27.68 26.08
C TYR A 116 -1.98 -26.91 27.37
N ALA A 117 -1.78 -25.59 27.38
CA ALA A 117 -1.83 -24.76 28.59
C ALA A 117 -3.21 -24.12 28.86
N ILE A 118 -4.18 -24.31 27.97
CA ILE A 118 -5.44 -23.57 27.98
C ILE A 118 -6.52 -24.37 28.71
N GLU A 119 -7.26 -23.70 29.60
CA GLU A 119 -8.58 -24.18 30.02
C GLU A 119 -9.55 -24.04 28.85
N ASP A 120 -9.86 -25.17 28.20
CA ASP A 120 -10.57 -25.29 26.91
C ASP A 120 -11.91 -24.51 26.83
N LYS A 121 -12.51 -24.18 27.98
CA LYS A 121 -13.87 -23.63 28.10
C LYS A 121 -14.04 -22.24 27.47
N ASP A 122 -13.07 -21.33 27.63
CA ASP A 122 -13.21 -19.97 27.12
C ASP A 122 -13.03 -19.91 25.60
N ILE A 123 -12.12 -20.74 25.06
CA ILE A 123 -11.91 -20.91 23.63
C ILE A 123 -13.14 -21.57 22.99
N ASP A 124 -13.68 -22.62 23.59
CA ASP A 124 -14.88 -23.29 23.08
C ASP A 124 -16.10 -22.35 23.05
N SER A 125 -16.25 -21.51 24.08
CA SER A 125 -17.29 -20.47 24.14
C SER A 125 -17.14 -19.45 23.01
N LEU A 126 -15.91 -19.01 22.73
CA LEU A 126 -15.62 -18.06 21.65
C LEU A 126 -15.88 -18.67 20.27
N GLU A 127 -15.38 -19.88 20.01
CA GLU A 127 -15.63 -20.62 18.76
C GLU A 127 -17.13 -20.83 18.51
N SER A 128 -17.89 -21.13 19.57
CA SER A 128 -19.35 -21.32 19.47
C SER A 128 -20.07 -20.02 19.11
N LYS A 129 -19.63 -18.88 19.64
CA LYS A 129 -20.19 -17.56 19.29
C LYS A 129 -19.82 -17.13 17.87
N LEU A 130 -18.61 -17.47 17.42
CA LEU A 130 -18.15 -17.19 16.06
C LEU A 130 -18.74 -18.15 15.02
N GLY A 131 -19.22 -19.33 15.45
CA GLY A 131 -19.66 -20.39 14.55
C GLY A 131 -18.50 -20.98 13.73
N TYR A 132 -17.27 -20.90 14.23
CA TYR A 132 -16.06 -21.32 13.53
C TYR A 132 -15.14 -22.11 14.46
N LYS A 133 -14.59 -23.22 13.96
CA LYS A 133 -13.61 -24.04 14.67
C LYS A 133 -12.23 -23.80 14.07
N PHE A 134 -11.32 -23.25 14.88
CA PHE A 134 -9.97 -22.96 14.45
C PHE A 134 -9.14 -24.24 14.42
N LEU A 135 -8.38 -24.43 13.35
CA LEU A 135 -7.45 -25.56 13.23
C LEU A 135 -6.30 -25.45 14.25
N ASN A 136 -5.82 -24.22 14.49
CA ASN A 136 -4.79 -23.94 15.49
C ASN A 136 -5.33 -22.99 16.55
N ARG A 137 -5.74 -23.56 17.69
CA ARG A 137 -6.25 -22.82 18.85
C ARG A 137 -5.17 -21.98 19.56
N GLY A 138 -3.90 -22.31 19.37
CA GLY A 138 -2.78 -21.53 19.92
C GLY A 138 -2.63 -20.16 19.23
N LEU A 139 -2.84 -20.09 17.90
CA LEU A 139 -2.88 -18.80 17.19
C LEU A 139 -4.05 -17.94 17.65
N LEU A 140 -5.21 -18.56 17.91
CA LEU A 140 -6.36 -17.86 18.48
C LEU A 140 -6.02 -17.31 19.87
N LEU A 141 -5.37 -18.11 20.73
CA LEU A 141 -4.93 -17.66 22.05
C LEU A 141 -4.00 -16.45 21.96
N GLU A 142 -2.98 -16.51 21.09
CA GLU A 142 -2.03 -15.42 20.89
C GLU A 142 -2.77 -14.13 20.46
N ALA A 143 -3.72 -14.25 19.53
CA ALA A 143 -4.52 -13.13 19.04
C ALA A 143 -5.43 -12.47 20.10
N ILE A 144 -5.88 -13.22 21.12
CA ILE A 144 -6.71 -12.68 22.22
C ILE A 144 -5.90 -12.33 23.48
N THR A 145 -4.60 -12.61 23.50
CA THR A 145 -3.73 -12.37 24.65
C THR A 145 -3.10 -10.98 24.56
N HIS A 146 -3.45 -10.12 25.51
CA HIS A 146 -2.88 -8.77 25.61
C HIS A 146 -1.44 -8.79 26.15
N ALA A 147 -0.61 -7.82 25.75
CA ALA A 147 0.81 -7.73 26.14
C ALA A 147 1.07 -7.72 27.66
N SER A 148 0.11 -7.27 28.47
CA SER A 148 0.21 -7.31 29.94
C SER A 148 0.29 -8.74 30.52
N GLN A 149 -0.09 -9.76 29.75
CA GLN A 149 0.03 -11.17 30.15
C GLN A 149 1.36 -11.80 29.74
N GLN A 150 2.21 -11.12 28.96
CA GLN A 150 3.55 -11.63 28.62
C GLN A 150 4.44 -11.81 29.87
N GLU A 151 4.29 -10.92 30.86
CA GLU A 151 5.05 -10.98 32.11
C GLU A 151 4.68 -12.20 32.98
N ALA A 152 3.52 -12.82 32.72
CA ALA A 152 3.01 -13.98 33.46
C ALA A 152 3.49 -15.34 32.89
N GLY A 153 4.39 -15.35 31.90
CA GLY A 153 5.11 -16.57 31.47
C GLY A 153 4.60 -17.26 30.20
N LEU A 154 3.59 -16.71 29.51
CA LEU A 154 3.08 -17.26 28.23
C LEU A 154 3.95 -16.88 27.02
N GLY A 155 4.75 -15.80 27.11
CA GLY A 155 5.71 -15.40 26.07
C GLY A 155 5.09 -15.04 24.70
N CYS A 156 3.77 -14.88 24.62
CA CYS A 156 3.04 -14.57 23.40
C CYS A 156 1.96 -13.49 23.65
N CYS A 157 1.73 -12.62 22.68
CA CYS A 157 0.63 -11.67 22.64
C CYS A 157 0.29 -11.35 21.17
N TYR A 158 -0.77 -10.58 20.96
CA TYR A 158 -1.24 -10.24 19.61
C TYR A 158 -0.34 -9.27 18.81
N GLN A 159 0.68 -8.67 19.45
CA GLN A 159 1.61 -7.70 18.85
C GLN A 159 2.92 -8.38 18.42
#